data_AF-A0A7C1R9V1-F1
#
_entry.id   AF-A0A7C1R9V1-F1
#
_cell.length_a   1.000
_cell.length_b   1.000
_cell.length_c   1.000
_cell.angle_alpha   90.00
_cell.angle_beta   90.00
_cell.angle_gamma   90.00
#
_symmetry.space_group_name_H-M   'P 1'
#
loop_
_entity.id
_entity.type
_entity.pdbx_description
1 polymer ?
#
loop_
_entity_poly.entity_id
_entity_poly.type
_entity_poly.pdbx_seq_one_letter_code
_entity_poly.pdbx_strand_id
1 'polypeptide(L)'
;MIELIRNTKIDFMGKRIFALVFSALMIILGIVSIVQISRGKANLGIDFAGGTAVQIKFNIDIPLQDIRKTLVDGGVTEFDLQTLTSENKVLIRIKKGEQTLGGRSKKIITVLSDKYSKENIVVDSTTEIGPKVGGRLRNDAFWAV
;
A
#
# COMPACT_ATOMS: atom_id res chain seq x y z
N MET A 1 44.34 -4.82 -5.71
CA MET A 1 43.46 -4.29 -4.66
C MET A 1 43.31 -2.80 -4.92
N ILE A 2 42.17 -2.36 -5.46
CA ILE A 2 41.94 -0.96 -5.82
C ILE A 2 41.45 -0.25 -4.56
N GLU A 3 42.28 0.59 -3.97
CA GLU A 3 41.89 1.48 -2.87
C GLU A 3 41.25 2.74 -3.47
N LEU A 4 39.93 2.89 -3.35
CA LEU A 4 39.18 3.98 -3.99
C LEU A 4 39.34 5.34 -3.28
N ILE A 5 39.74 5.35 -2.00
CA ILE A 5 39.91 6.58 -1.21
C ILE A 5 41.10 6.42 -0.26
N ARG A 6 42.12 7.27 -0.41
CA ARG A 6 43.26 7.36 0.51
C ARG A 6 43.17 8.62 1.37
N ASN A 7 43.32 8.44 2.68
CA ASN A 7 43.64 9.47 3.66
C ASN A 7 42.59 10.61 3.85
N THR A 8 41.34 10.26 4.13
CA THR A 8 40.26 11.23 4.38
C THR A 8 40.31 11.77 5.82
N LYS A 9 40.67 13.04 5.99
CA LYS A 9 40.63 13.75 7.28
C LYS A 9 39.28 14.44 7.49
N ILE A 10 38.22 13.67 7.77
CA ILE A 10 36.91 14.23 8.14
C ILE A 10 36.86 14.40 9.66
N ASP A 11 36.58 15.62 10.11
CA ASP A 11 36.34 15.89 11.53
C ASP A 11 34.90 15.53 11.93
N PHE A 12 34.68 14.25 12.22
CA PHE A 12 33.41 13.75 12.73
C PHE A 12 33.09 14.28 14.12
N MET A 13 34.12 14.53 14.94
CA MET A 13 33.95 14.96 16.32
C MET A 13 33.53 16.44 16.41
N GLY A 14 34.08 17.31 15.58
CA GLY A 14 33.65 18.71 15.47
C GLY A 14 32.23 18.86 14.92
N LYS A 15 31.79 17.96 14.02
CA LYS A 15 30.44 17.99 13.43
C LYS A 15 29.38 17.22 14.21
N ARG A 16 29.75 16.57 15.33
CA ARG A 16 28.83 15.70 16.10
C ARG A 16 27.55 16.40 16.54
N ILE A 17 27.64 17.68 16.93
CA ILE A 17 26.46 18.43 17.43
C ILE A 17 25.47 18.67 16.29
N PHE A 18 25.94 19.04 15.10
CA PHE A 18 25.07 19.18 13.92
C PHE A 18 24.41 17.86 13.55
N ALA A 19 25.16 16.75 13.56
CA ALA A 19 24.61 15.43 13.29
C ALA A 19 23.58 15.00 14.35
N LEU A 20 23.83 15.30 15.63
CA LEU A 20 22.90 15.01 16.73
C LEU A 20 21.62 15.85 16.63
N VAL A 21 21.71 17.14 16.31
CA VAL A 21 20.54 18.00 16.11
C VAL A 21 19.71 17.51 14.93
N PHE A 22 20.36 17.16 13.81
CA PHE A 22 19.68 16.60 12.65
C PHE A 22 18.99 15.27 12.99
N SER A 23 19.67 14.38 13.71
CA SER A 23 19.10 13.12 14.19
C SER A 23 17.90 13.35 15.12
N ALA A 24 18.00 14.28 16.07
CA ALA A 24 16.91 14.64 16.96
C ALA A 24 15.69 15.17 16.21
N LEU A 25 15.89 16.00 15.18
CA LEU A 25 14.80 16.46 14.30
C LEU A 25 14.14 15.30 13.58
N MET A 26 14.91 14.35 13.04
CA MET A 26 14.36 13.15 12.39
C MET A 26 13.55 12.29 13.38
N ILE A 27 14.02 12.14 14.63
CA ILE A 27 13.30 11.44 15.69
C ILE A 27 11.96 12.14 15.98
N ILE A 28 11.96 13.48 16.10
CA ILE A 28 10.74 14.25 16.34
C ILE A 28 9.74 14.06 15.20
N LEU A 29 10.18 14.07 13.94
CA LEU A 29 9.32 13.79 12.79
C LEU A 29 8.74 12.37 12.83
N GLY A 30 9.53 11.40 13.27
CA GLY A 30 9.08 10.02 13.52
C GLY A 30 7.98 9.95 14.59
N ILE A 31 8.17 10.63 15.73
CA ILE A 31 7.18 10.69 16.80
C ILE A 31 5.88 11.34 16.31
N VAL A 32 5.97 12.46 15.59
CA VAL A 32 4.78 13.11 15.00
C VAL A 32 4.04 12.16 14.06
N SER A 33 4.76 11.38 13.25
CA SER A 33 4.16 10.38 12.36
C SER A 33 3.42 9.29 13.14
N ILE A 34 3.98 8.81 14.26
CA ILE A 34 3.31 7.83 15.14
C ILE A 34 2.02 8.42 15.72
N VAL A 35 2.04 9.67 16.19
CA VAL A 35 0.84 10.34 16.72
C VAL A 35 -0.26 10.45 15.65
N GLN A 36 0.10 10.66 14.38
CA GLN A 36 -0.88 10.68 13.29
C GLN A 36 -1.57 9.33 13.06
N ILE A 37 -0.89 8.21 13.35
CA ILE A 37 -1.49 6.87 13.31
C ILE A 37 -2.65 6.79 14.31
N SER A 38 -2.45 7.22 15.55
CA SER A 38 -3.50 7.24 16.60
C SER A 38 -4.67 8.16 16.26
N ARG A 39 -4.43 9.25 15.52
CA ARG A 39 -5.48 10.17 15.05
C ARG A 39 -6.29 9.65 13.85
N GLY A 40 -5.98 8.45 13.34
CA GLY A 40 -6.68 7.85 12.21
C GLY A 40 -6.36 8.47 10.84
N LYS A 41 -5.35 9.36 10.77
CA LYS A 41 -4.94 10.03 9.53
C LYS A 41 -3.78 9.33 8.80
N ALA A 42 -3.24 8.27 9.39
CA ALA A 42 -2.15 7.54 8.75
C ALA A 42 -2.63 6.71 7.57
N ASN A 43 -1.77 6.61 6.55
CA ASN A 43 -1.99 5.78 5.37
C ASN A 43 -1.74 4.30 5.68
N LEU A 44 -2.67 3.68 6.42
CA LEU A 44 -2.59 2.29 6.83
C LEU A 44 -2.96 1.34 5.68
N GLY A 45 -2.28 0.19 5.65
CA GLY A 45 -2.66 -0.92 4.78
C GLY A 45 -4.03 -1.50 5.15
N ILE A 46 -4.61 -2.29 4.24
CA ILE A 46 -5.92 -2.91 4.42
C ILE A 46 -5.99 -3.84 5.64
N ASP A 47 -4.86 -4.40 6.08
CA ASP A 47 -4.79 -5.28 7.26
C ASP A 47 -5.13 -4.56 8.56
N PHE A 48 -4.85 -3.25 8.63
CA PHE A 48 -5.08 -2.42 9.81
C PHE A 48 -6.24 -1.43 9.61
N ALA A 49 -6.47 -0.96 8.39
CA ALA A 49 -7.55 -0.04 8.05
C ALA A 49 -8.89 -0.77 7.80
N GLY A 50 -8.83 -2.05 7.42
CA GLY A 50 -9.94 -2.77 6.81
C GLY A 50 -10.17 -2.33 5.35
N GLY A 51 -10.78 -3.22 4.57
CA GLY A 51 -11.04 -3.00 3.15
C GLY A 51 -11.01 -4.29 2.34
N THR A 52 -10.85 -4.14 1.04
CA THR A 52 -10.83 -5.25 0.09
C THR A 52 -9.57 -5.15 -0.79
N ALA A 53 -8.82 -6.24 -0.89
CA ALA A 53 -7.81 -6.43 -1.91
C ALA A 53 -8.25 -7.52 -2.89
N VAL A 54 -8.05 -7.24 -4.17
CA VAL A 54 -8.23 -8.23 -5.24
C VAL A 54 -6.95 -8.26 -6.06
N GLN A 55 -6.38 -9.45 -6.18
CA GLN A 55 -5.22 -9.71 -7.03
C GLN A 55 -5.70 -10.40 -8.29
N ILE A 56 -5.36 -9.81 -9.42
CA ILE A 56 -5.80 -10.26 -10.74
C ILE A 56 -4.56 -10.49 -11.59
N LYS A 57 -4.48 -11.68 -12.17
CA LYS A 57 -3.48 -12.03 -13.17
C LYS A 57 -4.07 -11.83 -14.56
N PHE A 58 -3.34 -11.12 -15.41
CA PHE A 58 -3.69 -10.95 -16.81
C PHE A 58 -2.79 -11.84 -17.67
N ASN A 59 -3.39 -12.45 -18.71
CA ASN A 59 -2.65 -13.26 -19.68
C ASN A 59 -1.87 -12.41 -20.69
N ILE A 60 -2.30 -11.16 -20.87
CA ILE A 60 -1.69 -10.14 -21.72
C ILE A 60 -1.19 -8.98 -20.86
N ASP A 61 -0.16 -8.27 -21.33
CA ASP A 61 0.31 -7.06 -20.64
C ASP A 61 -0.68 -5.92 -20.89
N ILE A 62 -1.31 -5.42 -19.83
CA ILE A 62 -2.30 -4.35 -19.89
C ILE A 62 -1.75 -3.13 -19.16
N PRO A 63 -1.69 -1.96 -19.81
CA PRO A 63 -1.26 -0.73 -19.15
C PRO A 63 -2.10 -0.45 -17.89
N LEU A 64 -1.42 -0.12 -16.78
CA LEU A 64 -2.09 0.19 -15.51
C LEU A 64 -3.11 1.34 -15.65
N GLN A 65 -2.86 2.26 -16.57
CA GLN A 65 -3.73 3.39 -16.87
C GLN A 65 -5.08 2.95 -17.46
N ASP A 66 -5.10 1.91 -18.30
CA ASP A 66 -6.32 1.37 -18.89
C ASP A 66 -7.15 0.62 -17.85
N ILE A 67 -6.49 -0.11 -16.95
CA ILE A 67 -7.14 -0.75 -15.80
C ILE A 67 -7.77 0.31 -14.90
N ARG A 68 -7.02 1.38 -14.58
CA ARG A 68 -7.52 2.50 -13.78
C ARG A 68 -8.76 3.13 -14.43
N LYS A 69 -8.70 3.44 -15.73
CA LYS A 69 -9.82 4.03 -16.46
C LYS A 69 -11.05 3.12 -16.42
N THR A 70 -10.86 1.83 -16.66
CA THR A 70 -11.94 0.82 -16.61
C THR A 70 -12.63 0.78 -15.26
N LEU A 71 -11.86 0.81 -14.17
CA LEU A 71 -12.42 0.80 -12.81
C LEU A 71 -13.20 2.08 -12.50
N VAL A 72 -12.69 3.25 -12.92
CA VAL A 72 -13.37 4.54 -12.75
C VAL A 72 -14.67 4.57 -13.57
N ASP A 73 -14.64 4.17 -14.84
CA ASP A 73 -15.81 4.11 -15.72
C ASP A 73 -16.86 3.12 -15.17
N GLY A 74 -16.43 2.03 -14.53
CA GLY A 74 -17.29 1.08 -13.81
C GLY A 74 -17.78 1.56 -12.44
N GLY A 75 -17.54 2.82 -12.07
CA GLY A 75 -17.98 3.44 -10.82
C GLY A 75 -17.29 2.89 -9.57
N VAL A 76 -16.05 2.42 -9.70
CA VAL A 76 -15.17 2.11 -8.55
C VAL A 76 -14.33 3.35 -8.29
N THR A 77 -14.53 3.96 -7.13
CA THR A 77 -13.79 5.16 -6.69
C THR A 77 -12.91 4.83 -5.49
N GLU A 78 -11.91 5.67 -5.22
CA GLU A 78 -11.03 5.57 -4.04
C GLU A 78 -10.30 4.21 -3.91
N PHE A 79 -9.54 3.87 -4.96
CA PHE A 79 -8.75 2.64 -5.00
C PHE A 79 -7.26 2.93 -5.26
N ASP A 80 -6.41 2.09 -4.68
CA ASP A 80 -4.98 2.03 -4.94
C ASP A 80 -4.69 0.88 -5.91
N LEU A 81 -3.91 1.16 -6.94
CA LEU A 81 -3.46 0.20 -7.95
C LEU A 81 -1.96 -0.02 -7.83
N GLN A 82 -1.54 -1.29 -7.82
CA GLN A 82 -0.14 -1.67 -7.82
C GLN A 82 0.10 -2.81 -8.81
N THR A 83 1.07 -2.64 -9.70
CA THR A 83 1.51 -3.70 -10.62
C THR A 83 2.56 -4.57 -9.96
N LEU A 84 2.41 -5.88 -10.14
CA LEU A 84 3.40 -6.90 -9.82
C LEU A 84 3.96 -7.43 -11.15
N THR A 85 4.99 -6.75 -11.64
CA THR A 85 5.57 -6.94 -12.97
C THR A 85 6.12 -8.35 -13.19
N SER A 86 6.54 -9.04 -12.12
CA SER A 86 7.11 -10.39 -12.23
C SER A 86 6.12 -11.45 -12.70
N GLU A 87 4.80 -11.20 -12.60
CA GLU A 87 3.79 -12.22 -12.84
C GLU A 87 2.59 -11.73 -13.69
N ASN A 88 2.69 -10.54 -14.30
CA ASN A 88 1.56 -9.84 -14.95
C ASN A 88 0.33 -9.75 -14.03
N LYS A 89 0.60 -9.49 -12.75
CA LYS A 89 -0.44 -9.37 -11.72
C LYS A 89 -0.66 -7.90 -11.38
N VAL A 90 -1.90 -7.58 -11.09
CA VAL A 90 -2.29 -6.26 -10.60
C VAL A 90 -3.06 -6.44 -9.31
N LEU A 91 -2.62 -5.71 -8.31
CA LEU A 91 -3.24 -5.64 -7.01
C LEU A 91 -4.08 -4.38 -6.91
N ILE A 92 -5.37 -4.60 -6.70
CA ILE A 92 -6.38 -3.56 -6.55
C ILE A 92 -6.75 -3.53 -5.07
N ARG A 93 -6.47 -2.42 -4.39
CA ARG A 93 -6.84 -2.23 -2.98
C ARG A 93 -7.88 -1.13 -2.87
N ILE A 94 -8.97 -1.43 -2.18
CA ILE A 94 -10.00 -0.45 -1.84
C ILE A 94 -10.03 -0.35 -0.32
N LYS A 95 -9.64 0.82 0.19
CA LYS A 95 -9.74 1.13 1.62
C LYS A 95 -11.19 1.42 1.99
N LYS A 96 -11.50 1.34 3.27
CA LYS A 96 -12.83 1.66 3.80
C LYS A 96 -13.37 2.98 3.23
N GLY A 97 -14.57 2.93 2.69
CA GLY A 97 -15.47 4.06 2.42
C GLY A 97 -16.87 3.68 2.92
N GLU A 98 -17.76 4.63 3.24
CA GLU A 98 -19.01 4.45 4.02
C GLU A 98 -20.01 3.36 3.57
N GLN A 99 -19.84 2.70 2.42
CA GLN A 99 -20.82 1.76 1.87
C GLN A 99 -20.31 0.31 1.83
N THR A 100 -20.97 -0.56 2.61
CA THR A 100 -21.08 -2.03 2.51
C THR A 100 -19.83 -2.81 2.05
N LEU A 101 -19.12 -3.37 3.04
CA LEU A 101 -18.22 -4.53 2.85
C LEU A 101 -19.08 -5.73 2.43
N GLY A 102 -18.71 -6.42 1.35
CA GLY A 102 -19.43 -7.59 0.82
C GLY A 102 -19.78 -7.57 -0.67
N GLY A 103 -19.65 -6.42 -1.36
CA GLY A 103 -19.98 -6.30 -2.80
C GLY A 103 -18.86 -5.77 -3.70
N ARG A 104 -17.78 -5.22 -3.12
CA ARG A 104 -16.76 -4.49 -3.88
C ARG A 104 -15.85 -5.39 -4.70
N SER A 105 -15.43 -6.53 -4.15
CA SER A 105 -14.66 -7.54 -4.88
C SER A 105 -15.42 -8.04 -6.11
N LYS A 106 -16.69 -8.40 -5.94
CA LYS A 106 -17.57 -8.81 -7.04
C LYS A 106 -17.71 -7.70 -8.09
N LYS A 107 -17.93 -6.44 -7.68
CA LYS A 107 -18.02 -5.30 -8.60
C LYS A 107 -16.73 -5.12 -9.42
N ILE A 108 -15.56 -5.20 -8.79
CA ILE A 108 -14.26 -5.13 -9.48
C ILE A 108 -14.14 -6.26 -10.51
N ILE A 109 -14.47 -7.48 -10.12
CA ILE A 109 -14.38 -8.66 -11.00
C ILE A 109 -15.35 -8.52 -12.17
N THR A 110 -16.59 -8.08 -11.95
CA THR A 110 -17.58 -7.85 -13.02
C THR A 110 -17.12 -6.79 -14.00
N VAL A 111 -16.73 -5.60 -13.52
CA VAL A 111 -16.29 -4.48 -14.36
C VAL A 111 -15.09 -4.88 -15.25
N LEU A 112 -14.16 -5.67 -14.71
CA LEU A 112 -13.00 -6.13 -15.47
C LEU A 112 -13.36 -7.26 -16.44
N SER A 113 -14.24 -8.18 -16.03
CA SER A 113 -14.72 -9.29 -16.88
C SER A 113 -15.51 -8.79 -18.09
N ASP A 114 -16.30 -7.72 -17.93
CA ASP A 114 -17.11 -7.14 -18.99
C ASP A 114 -16.24 -6.52 -20.10
N LYS A 115 -15.06 -6.01 -19.76
CA LYS A 115 -14.18 -5.32 -20.73
C LYS A 115 -13.09 -6.21 -21.35
N TYR A 116 -12.47 -7.10 -20.58
CA TYR A 116 -11.32 -7.88 -21.06
C TYR A 116 -11.63 -9.36 -21.35
N SER A 117 -12.90 -9.79 -21.20
CA SER A 117 -13.36 -11.17 -21.32
C SER A 117 -12.76 -12.12 -20.27
N LYS A 118 -13.56 -13.07 -19.78
CA LYS A 118 -13.16 -13.98 -18.68
C LYS A 118 -11.93 -14.84 -18.96
N GLU A 119 -11.58 -15.05 -20.24
CA GLU A 119 -10.43 -15.88 -20.64
C GLU A 119 -9.09 -15.17 -20.46
N ASN A 120 -9.06 -13.84 -20.35
CA ASN A 120 -7.82 -13.05 -20.19
C ASN A 120 -7.55 -12.65 -18.73
N ILE A 121 -8.47 -12.97 -17.82
CA ILE A 121 -8.45 -12.56 -16.41
C ILE A 121 -8.52 -13.81 -15.53
N VAL A 122 -7.52 -14.00 -14.68
CA VAL A 122 -7.54 -15.00 -13.61
C VAL A 122 -7.51 -14.28 -12.26
N VAL A 123 -8.55 -14.50 -11.43
CA VAL A 123 -8.56 -13.99 -10.05
C VAL A 123 -7.64 -14.89 -9.23
N ASP A 124 -6.52 -14.33 -8.79
CA ASP A 124 -5.48 -15.07 -8.06
C ASP A 124 -5.79 -15.11 -6.56
N SER A 125 -6.18 -13.97 -5.99
CA SER A 125 -6.62 -13.89 -4.60
C SER A 125 -7.62 -12.77 -4.37
N THR A 126 -8.52 -12.98 -3.40
CA THR A 126 -9.42 -11.95 -2.89
C THR A 126 -9.34 -11.98 -1.37
N THR A 127 -8.97 -10.85 -0.79
CA THR A 127 -8.85 -10.69 0.66
C THR A 127 -9.77 -9.57 1.10
N GLU A 128 -10.67 -9.87 2.03
CA GLU A 128 -11.57 -8.89 2.60
C GLU A 128 -11.40 -8.86 4.12
N ILE A 129 -11.08 -7.68 4.64
CA ILE A 129 -10.78 -7.47 6.05
C ILE A 129 -11.81 -6.51 6.61
N GLY A 130 -12.62 -7.04 7.53
CA GLY A 130 -13.60 -6.23 8.24
C GLY A 130 -12.93 -5.22 9.18
N PRO A 131 -13.54 -4.05 9.41
CA PRO A 131 -12.95 -2.97 10.23
C PRO A 131 -12.74 -3.39 11.67
N LYS A 132 -13.56 -4.32 12.20
CA LYS A 132 -13.40 -4.87 13.55
C LYS A 132 -12.17 -5.77 13.66
N VAL A 133 -11.90 -6.57 12.63
CA VAL A 133 -10.74 -7.45 12.56
C VAL A 133 -9.47 -6.63 12.37
N GLY A 134 -9.47 -5.68 11.42
CA GLY A 134 -8.31 -4.81 11.20
C GLY A 134 -7.97 -3.93 12.40
N GLY A 135 -9.00 -3.41 13.10
CA GLY A 135 -8.79 -2.69 14.36
C GLY A 135 -8.19 -3.56 15.47
N ARG A 136 -8.59 -4.82 15.58
CA ARG A 136 -8.00 -5.78 16.52
C ARG A 136 -6.55 -6.10 16.15
N LEU A 137 -6.26 -6.45 14.91
CA LEU A 137 -4.89 -6.71 14.41
C LEU A 137 -3.96 -5.53 14.69
N ARG A 138 -4.46 -4.30 14.51
CA ARG A 138 -3.69 -3.09 14.81
C ARG A 138 -3.35 -2.98 16.29
N ASN A 139 -4.30 -3.28 17.18
CA ASN A 139 -4.06 -3.26 18.62
C ASN A 139 -3.10 -4.38 19.04
N ASP A 140 -3.27 -5.58 18.51
CA ASP A 140 -2.41 -6.72 18.82
C ASP A 140 -0.97 -6.48 18.36
N ALA A 141 -0.78 -5.88 17.17
CA ALA A 141 0.53 -5.48 16.68
C ALA A 141 1.21 -4.41 17.55
N PHE A 142 0.43 -3.51 18.16
CA PHE A 142 0.97 -2.51 19.09
C PHE A 142 1.47 -3.16 20.38
N TRP A 143 0.79 -4.19 20.89
CA TRP A 143 1.20 -4.90 22.11
C TRP A 143 2.33 -5.92 21.90
N ALA A 144 2.59 -6.33 20.66
CA ALA A 144 3.60 -7.32 20.33
C ALA A 144 5.05 -6.75 20.29
N VAL A 145 5.20 -5.42 20.23
CA VAL A 145 6.48 -4.70 20.20
C VAL A 145 6.86 -4.23 21.60
#